data_AF-A0A536UPR5-F1
#
_entry.id   AF-A0A536UPR5-F1
#
_cell.length_a   1.000
_cell.length_b   1.000
_cell.length_c   1.000
_cell.angle_alpha   90.00
_cell.angle_beta   90.00
_cell.angle_gamma   90.00
#
_symmetry.space_group_name_H-M   'P 1'
#
loop_
_entity.id
_entity.type
_entity.pdbx_description
1 polymer ?
#
loop_
_entity_poly.entity_id
_entity_poly.type
_entity_poly.pdbx_seq_one_letter_code
_entity_poly.pdbx_strand_id
1 'polypeptide(L)'
;VDGEYQTFKSKDGAYVREYFFNTPELKELVADWSDQDIWNLNRGGHDPHKVYAAFHAAVNHKGQPTLILPKTIKGYGMGESGEAQNITHQQKKMSVDSIRVFRDRFQIPVPDDKLDQVPYVNFAPGSPEAEYMKARRMELGGYLPA
;
A
#
# COMPACT_ATOMS: atom_id res chain seq x y z
N VAL A 1 -21.32 1.24 -1.99
CA VAL A 1 -21.08 2.22 -0.89
C VAL A 1 -19.79 1.89 -0.13
N ASP A 2 -19.25 2.79 0.69
CA ASP A 2 -17.92 2.60 1.33
C ASP A 2 -17.81 1.33 2.20
N GLY A 3 -18.90 0.93 2.88
CA GLY A 3 -18.94 -0.32 3.66
C GLY A 3 -18.73 -1.58 2.82
N GLU A 4 -19.21 -1.59 1.57
CA GLU A 4 -19.00 -2.71 0.65
C GLU A 4 -17.53 -2.77 0.22
N TYR A 5 -16.90 -1.61 -0.07
CA TYR A 5 -15.47 -1.55 -0.41
C TYR A 5 -14.55 -2.03 0.72
N GLN A 6 -14.95 -1.86 1.98
CA GLN A 6 -14.23 -2.45 3.11
C GLN A 6 -14.44 -3.96 3.17
N THR A 7 -15.68 -4.42 3.00
CA THR A 7 -16.01 -5.86 2.95
C THR A 7 -15.23 -6.58 1.84
N PHE A 8 -15.13 -6.00 0.64
CA PHE A 8 -14.35 -6.57 -0.45
C PHE A 8 -12.86 -6.72 -0.14
N LYS A 9 -12.28 -5.90 0.74
CA LYS A 9 -10.85 -6.00 1.10
C LYS A 9 -10.59 -6.85 2.35
N SER A 10 -11.62 -7.37 3.01
CA SER A 10 -11.50 -8.33 4.12
C SER A 10 -11.87 -9.77 3.74
N LYS A 11 -12.18 -10.02 2.46
CA LYS A 11 -12.52 -11.34 1.88
C LYS A 11 -11.39 -11.81 0.95
N ASP A 12 -11.74 -12.39 -0.18
CA ASP A 12 -10.82 -12.92 -1.19
C ASP A 12 -11.25 -12.50 -2.61
N GLY A 13 -10.47 -12.92 -3.62
CA GLY A 13 -10.75 -12.62 -5.02
C GLY A 13 -12.06 -13.23 -5.55
N ALA A 14 -12.42 -14.42 -5.08
CA ALA A 14 -13.66 -15.09 -5.46
C ALA A 14 -14.89 -14.29 -5.00
N TYR A 15 -14.87 -13.79 -3.76
CA TYR A 15 -15.90 -12.91 -3.23
C TYR A 15 -16.00 -11.60 -4.03
N VAL A 16 -14.87 -11.01 -4.42
CA VAL A 16 -14.88 -9.81 -5.28
C VAL A 16 -15.48 -10.14 -6.65
N ARG A 17 -15.12 -11.26 -7.26
CA ARG A 17 -15.72 -11.71 -8.53
C ARG A 17 -17.24 -11.83 -8.42
N GLU A 18 -17.73 -12.51 -7.39
CA GLU A 18 -19.16 -12.78 -7.24
C GLU A 18 -19.98 -11.53 -6.93
N TYR A 19 -19.51 -10.69 -6.00
CA TYR A 19 -20.32 -9.62 -5.42
C TYR A 19 -20.02 -8.23 -5.99
N PHE A 20 -18.83 -7.99 -6.56
CA PHE A 20 -18.50 -6.74 -7.24
C PHE A 20 -18.72 -6.83 -8.75
N PHE A 21 -18.14 -7.85 -9.40
CA PHE A 21 -18.34 -8.09 -10.83
C PHE A 21 -19.63 -8.88 -11.07
N ASN A 22 -20.77 -8.32 -10.66
CA ASN A 22 -22.01 -9.07 -10.51
C ASN A 22 -23.01 -8.92 -11.67
N THR A 23 -22.75 -8.05 -12.66
CA THR A 23 -23.56 -7.92 -13.90
C THR A 23 -22.93 -8.70 -15.05
N PRO A 24 -23.68 -9.07 -16.11
CA PRO A 24 -23.13 -9.79 -17.26
C PRO A 24 -21.91 -9.10 -17.88
N GLU A 25 -21.96 -7.79 -18.04
CA GLU A 25 -20.88 -6.99 -18.62
C GLU A 25 -19.64 -6.97 -17.72
N LEU A 26 -19.83 -6.85 -16.40
CA LEU A 26 -18.72 -6.86 -15.44
C LEU A 26 -18.09 -8.24 -15.30
N LYS A 27 -18.89 -9.32 -15.37
CA LYS A 27 -18.38 -10.69 -15.37
C LYS A 27 -17.50 -10.96 -16.58
N GLU A 28 -17.92 -10.47 -17.75
CA GLU A 28 -17.15 -10.61 -18.98
C GLU A 28 -15.78 -9.93 -18.89
N LEU A 29 -15.68 -8.77 -18.24
CA LEU A 29 -14.40 -8.04 -18.08
C LEU A 29 -13.32 -8.81 -17.31
N VAL A 30 -13.70 -9.78 -16.49
CA VAL A 30 -12.77 -10.57 -15.66
C VAL A 30 -12.91 -12.08 -15.90
N ALA A 31 -13.56 -12.48 -17.00
CA ALA A 31 -13.89 -13.88 -17.29
C ALA A 31 -12.63 -14.76 -17.42
N ASP A 32 -11.55 -14.20 -17.95
CA ASP A 32 -10.26 -14.84 -18.17
C ASP A 32 -9.24 -14.59 -17.03
N TRP A 33 -9.62 -13.83 -16.00
CA TRP A 33 -8.76 -13.53 -14.86
C TRP A 33 -8.87 -14.62 -13.82
N SER A 34 -7.77 -14.93 -13.11
CA SER A 34 -7.85 -15.75 -11.90
C SER A 34 -8.38 -14.93 -10.72
N ASP A 35 -8.85 -15.60 -9.66
CA ASP A 35 -9.25 -14.89 -8.43
C ASP A 35 -8.07 -14.14 -7.79
N GLN A 36 -6.84 -14.64 -7.98
CA GLN A 36 -5.64 -13.95 -7.54
C GLN A 36 -5.40 -12.65 -8.32
N ASP A 37 -5.64 -12.64 -9.64
CA ASP A 37 -5.51 -11.43 -10.46
C ASP A 37 -6.52 -10.37 -10.03
N ILE A 38 -7.77 -10.78 -9.79
CA ILE A 38 -8.82 -9.91 -9.25
C ILE A 38 -8.41 -9.39 -7.87
N TRP A 39 -7.85 -10.24 -7.00
CA TRP A 39 -7.42 -9.83 -5.67
C TRP A 39 -6.30 -8.79 -5.71
N ASN A 40 -5.39 -8.92 -6.68
CA ASN A 40 -4.25 -8.04 -6.90
C ASN A 40 -4.64 -6.65 -7.42
N LEU A 41 -5.90 -6.42 -7.82
CA LEU A 41 -6.40 -5.09 -8.16
C LEU A 41 -6.22 -4.12 -6.98
N ASN A 42 -5.35 -3.13 -7.19
CA ASN A 42 -4.92 -2.19 -6.16
C ASN A 42 -5.71 -0.88 -6.19
N ARG A 43 -5.60 -0.07 -5.12
CA ARG A 43 -6.20 1.27 -5.03
C ARG A 43 -5.17 2.32 -5.49
N GLY A 44 -5.64 3.38 -6.14
CA GLY A 44 -4.76 4.39 -6.76
C GLY A 44 -3.81 5.12 -5.80
N GLY A 45 -4.14 5.19 -4.50
CA GLY A 45 -3.22 5.76 -3.51
C GLY A 45 -1.97 4.91 -3.23
N HIS A 46 -1.92 3.67 -3.72
CA HIS A 46 -0.79 2.75 -3.61
C HIS A 46 -0.02 2.57 -4.93
N ASP A 47 -0.39 3.32 -5.97
CA ASP A 47 0.31 3.31 -7.26
C ASP A 47 1.14 4.61 -7.40
N PRO A 48 2.50 4.52 -7.36
CA PRO A 48 3.37 5.68 -7.49
C PRO A 48 3.14 6.51 -8.75
N HIS A 49 2.72 5.89 -9.87
CA HIS A 49 2.45 6.61 -11.11
C HIS A 49 1.19 7.46 -10.99
N LYS A 50 0.14 6.94 -10.36
CA LYS A 50 -1.11 7.69 -10.13
C LYS A 50 -0.89 8.82 -9.13
N VAL A 51 -0.13 8.57 -8.07
CA VAL A 51 0.26 9.58 -7.09
C VAL A 51 1.09 10.67 -7.77
N TYR A 52 2.14 10.31 -8.52
CA TYR A 52 2.95 11.28 -9.26
C TYR A 52 2.10 12.11 -10.23
N ALA A 53 1.25 11.48 -11.04
CA ALA A 53 0.39 12.19 -11.99
C ALA A 53 -0.54 13.20 -11.30
N ALA A 54 -1.10 12.85 -10.13
CA ALA A 54 -1.93 13.75 -9.34
C ALA A 54 -1.13 14.96 -8.81
N PHE A 55 0.05 14.73 -8.24
CA PHE A 55 0.93 15.81 -7.77
C PHE A 55 1.43 16.68 -8.92
N HIS A 56 1.82 16.07 -10.04
CA HIS A 56 2.25 16.79 -11.24
C HIS A 56 1.14 17.70 -11.78
N ALA A 57 -0.10 17.21 -11.84
CA ALA A 57 -1.24 18.04 -12.23
C ALA A 57 -1.47 19.19 -11.23
N ALA A 58 -1.38 18.92 -9.93
CA ALA A 58 -1.59 19.92 -8.88
C ALA A 58 -0.54 21.04 -8.90
N VAL A 59 0.75 20.73 -9.05
CA VAL A 59 1.82 21.76 -9.06
C VAL A 59 1.76 22.67 -10.28
N ASN A 60 1.20 22.17 -11.38
CA ASN A 60 1.01 22.93 -12.62
C ASN A 60 -0.33 23.67 -12.68
N HIS A 61 -1.25 23.41 -11.75
CA HIS A 61 -2.55 24.06 -11.69
C HIS A 61 -2.44 25.53 -11.23
N LYS A 62 -3.32 26.39 -11.75
CA LYS A 62 -3.35 27.84 -11.48
C LYS A 62 -4.79 28.30 -11.25
N GLY A 63 -4.96 29.38 -10.48
CA GLY A 63 -6.26 30.03 -10.26
C GLY A 63 -6.99 29.62 -8.98
N GLN A 64 -6.73 28.41 -8.47
CA GLN A 64 -7.37 27.89 -7.25
C GLN A 64 -6.55 26.78 -6.59
N PRO A 65 -6.82 26.42 -5.33
CA PRO A 65 -6.22 25.27 -4.67
C PRO A 65 -6.62 23.93 -5.30
N THR A 66 -5.78 22.92 -5.15
CA THR A 66 -6.06 21.54 -5.54
C THR A 66 -6.15 20.63 -4.30
N LEU A 67 -7.20 19.82 -4.24
CA LEU A 67 -7.37 18.77 -3.23
C LEU A 67 -7.19 17.39 -3.90
N ILE A 68 -6.19 16.64 -3.46
CA ILE A 68 -5.97 15.25 -3.90
C ILE A 68 -6.61 14.31 -2.87
N LEU A 69 -7.48 13.41 -3.32
CA LEU A 69 -8.19 12.43 -2.50
C LEU A 69 -7.66 11.00 -2.78
N PRO A 70 -6.53 10.58 -2.18
CA PRO A 70 -5.94 9.29 -2.45
C PRO A 70 -6.76 8.17 -1.80
N LYS A 71 -7.31 7.26 -2.62
CA LYS A 71 -7.98 6.06 -2.12
C LYS A 71 -6.93 5.02 -1.72
N THR A 72 -6.79 4.74 -0.43
CA THR A 72 -5.81 3.79 0.14
C THR A 72 -6.51 2.64 0.86
N ILE A 73 -5.74 1.67 1.37
CA ILE A 73 -6.21 0.57 2.23
C ILE A 73 -5.66 0.81 3.65
N LYS A 74 -6.54 0.85 4.66
CA LYS A 74 -6.12 0.97 6.06
C LYS A 74 -5.38 -0.30 6.48
N GLY A 75 -4.19 -0.16 7.07
CA GLY A 75 -3.34 -1.30 7.45
C GLY A 75 -2.76 -2.06 6.25
N TYR A 76 -2.57 -1.40 5.09
CA TYR A 76 -2.00 -2.03 3.90
C TYR A 76 -0.68 -2.73 4.22
N GLY A 77 -0.56 -4.01 3.84
CA GLY A 77 0.65 -4.76 4.11
C GLY A 77 0.62 -5.59 5.40
N MET A 78 -0.34 -5.35 6.29
CA MET A 78 -0.37 -5.95 7.63
C MET A 78 -1.13 -7.29 7.70
N GLY A 79 -1.71 -7.75 6.59
CA GLY A 79 -2.46 -9.01 6.53
C GLY A 79 -3.61 -9.05 7.54
N GLU A 80 -3.85 -10.23 8.14
CA GLU A 80 -4.91 -10.44 9.14
C GLU A 80 -4.82 -9.55 10.38
N SER A 81 -3.66 -8.93 10.60
CA SER A 81 -3.36 -8.15 11.81
C SER A 81 -3.85 -6.71 11.76
N GLY A 82 -4.49 -6.28 10.66
CA GLY A 82 -5.05 -4.92 10.58
C GLY A 82 -5.47 -4.44 9.20
N GLU A 83 -5.19 -5.18 8.12
CA GLU A 83 -5.56 -4.77 6.76
C GLU A 83 -7.08 -4.86 6.58
N ALA A 84 -7.72 -3.72 6.27
CA ALA A 84 -9.18 -3.59 6.15
C ALA A 84 -9.98 -4.00 7.40
N GLN A 85 -9.34 -4.15 8.56
CA GLN A 85 -10.00 -4.45 9.84
C GLN A 85 -10.39 -3.17 10.59
N ASN A 86 -11.58 -3.19 11.21
CA ASN A 86 -12.02 -2.15 12.15
C ASN A 86 -11.49 -2.40 13.58
N ILE A 87 -10.20 -2.75 13.70
CA ILE A 87 -9.55 -2.81 15.00
C ILE A 87 -9.37 -1.41 15.58
N THR A 88 -9.52 -1.27 16.90
CA THR A 88 -9.27 -0.02 17.61
C THR A 88 -7.80 0.38 17.46
N HIS A 89 -7.52 1.69 17.38
CA HIS A 89 -6.15 2.24 17.35
C HIS A 89 -5.29 1.89 18.60
N GLN A 90 -5.80 1.04 19.51
CA GLN A 90 -5.21 0.73 20.81
C GLN A 90 -4.47 -0.61 20.87
N GLN A 91 -4.41 -1.41 19.78
CA GLN A 91 -3.53 -2.58 19.77
C GLN A 91 -2.07 -2.15 19.80
N LYS A 92 -1.51 -2.07 21.01
CA LYS A 92 -0.18 -1.53 21.33
C LYS A 92 1.00 -2.33 20.77
N LYS A 93 0.79 -3.57 20.27
CA LYS A 93 1.86 -4.45 19.79
C LYS A 93 1.34 -5.36 18.67
N MET A 94 2.05 -5.37 17.53
CA MET A 94 1.89 -6.41 16.51
C MET A 94 2.44 -7.74 17.04
N SER A 95 1.87 -8.88 16.64
CA SER A 95 2.47 -10.17 16.96
C SER A 95 3.73 -10.39 16.10
N VAL A 96 4.61 -11.27 16.54
CA VAL A 96 5.82 -11.66 15.77
C VAL A 96 5.42 -12.22 14.39
N ASP A 97 4.32 -12.96 14.31
CA ASP A 97 3.81 -13.51 13.06
C ASP A 97 3.35 -12.40 12.10
N SER A 98 2.67 -11.36 12.61
CA SER A 98 2.32 -10.17 11.83
C SER A 98 3.57 -9.47 11.28
N ILE A 99 4.62 -9.37 12.10
CA ILE A 99 5.88 -8.74 11.71
C ILE A 99 6.58 -9.58 10.64
N ARG A 100 6.52 -10.91 10.73
CA ARG A 100 7.06 -11.83 9.72
C ARG A 100 6.37 -11.68 8.38
N VAL A 101 5.03 -11.69 8.37
CA VAL A 101 4.23 -11.46 7.16
C VAL A 101 4.55 -10.11 6.53
N PHE A 102 4.69 -9.06 7.35
CA PHE A 102 5.08 -7.73 6.86
C PHE A 102 6.49 -7.73 6.25
N ARG A 103 7.48 -8.32 6.95
CA ARG A 103 8.86 -8.47 6.48
C ARG A 103 8.91 -9.19 5.13
N ASP A 104 8.20 -10.31 5.01
CA ASP A 104 8.15 -11.12 3.78
C ASP A 104 7.49 -10.36 2.63
N ARG A 105 6.34 -9.72 2.89
CA ARG A 105 5.58 -8.99 1.87
C ARG A 105 6.36 -7.81 1.27
N PHE A 106 7.12 -7.10 2.09
CA PHE A 106 7.94 -5.97 1.64
C PHE A 106 9.40 -6.34 1.41
N GLN A 107 9.74 -7.63 1.48
CA GLN A 107 11.08 -8.16 1.24
C GLN A 107 12.17 -7.44 2.06
N ILE A 108 11.85 -7.12 3.32
CA ILE A 108 12.73 -6.36 4.21
C ILE A 108 13.91 -7.25 4.62
N PRO A 109 15.17 -6.81 4.49
CA PRO A 109 16.36 -7.65 4.67
C PRO A 109 16.70 -7.85 6.16
N VAL A 110 15.81 -8.50 6.90
CA VAL A 110 15.99 -8.88 8.31
C VAL A 110 15.90 -10.40 8.40
N PRO A 111 16.89 -11.11 8.96
CA PRO A 111 16.82 -12.56 9.11
C PRO A 111 15.87 -12.98 10.24
N ASP A 112 15.35 -14.21 10.16
CA ASP A 112 14.32 -14.73 11.07
C ASP A 112 14.76 -14.72 12.55
N ASP A 113 16.03 -15.03 12.83
CA ASP A 113 16.60 -15.08 14.17
C ASP A 113 16.74 -13.70 14.85
N LYS A 114 16.57 -12.62 14.08
CA LYS A 114 16.61 -11.23 14.58
C LYS A 114 15.24 -10.58 14.60
N LEU A 115 14.21 -11.21 14.05
CA LEU A 115 12.91 -10.57 13.84
C LEU A 115 12.22 -10.17 15.16
N ASP A 116 12.37 -10.96 16.21
CA ASP A 116 11.81 -10.69 17.55
C ASP A 116 12.36 -9.41 18.20
N GLN A 117 13.54 -8.94 17.76
CA GLN A 117 14.17 -7.73 18.26
C GLN A 117 13.64 -6.47 17.57
N VAL A 118 12.88 -6.63 16.48
CA VAL A 118 12.34 -5.56 15.63
C VAL A 118 13.44 -4.55 15.25
N PRO A 119 14.53 -5.02 14.59
CA PRO A 119 15.70 -4.19 14.34
C PRO A 119 15.39 -3.09 13.33
N TYR A 120 16.03 -1.93 13.51
CA TYR A 120 16.08 -0.91 12.46
C TYR A 120 16.92 -1.40 11.28
N VAL A 121 16.42 -1.15 10.07
CA VAL A 121 17.14 -1.41 8.82
C VAL A 121 17.73 -0.10 8.33
N ASN A 122 19.02 -0.13 7.99
CA ASN A 122 19.73 0.98 7.40
C ASN A 122 20.29 0.56 6.05
N PHE A 123 20.34 1.49 5.10
CA PHE A 123 21.09 1.31 3.87
C PHE A 123 22.57 1.58 4.13
N ALA A 124 23.43 0.66 3.70
CA ALA A 124 24.87 0.79 3.87
C ALA A 124 25.39 2.03 3.12
N PRO A 125 26.38 2.77 3.65
CA PRO A 125 27.01 3.87 2.92
C PRO A 125 27.51 3.41 1.55
N GLY A 126 27.16 4.14 0.49
CA GLY A 126 27.51 3.80 -0.90
C GLY A 126 26.62 2.74 -1.56
N SER A 127 25.58 2.22 -0.88
CA SER A 127 24.61 1.35 -1.54
C SER A 127 23.75 2.13 -2.54
N PRO A 128 23.20 1.48 -3.59
CA PRO A 128 22.32 2.15 -4.56
C PRO A 128 21.13 2.86 -3.92
N GLU A 129 20.53 2.26 -2.88
CA GLU A 129 19.38 2.82 -2.16
C GLU A 129 19.77 4.08 -1.37
N ALA A 130 20.92 4.04 -0.68
CA ALA A 130 21.44 5.18 0.08
C ALA A 130 21.77 6.36 -0.84
N GLU A 131 22.47 6.09 -1.95
CA GLU A 131 22.83 7.11 -2.95
C GLU A 131 21.59 7.70 -3.62
N TYR A 132 20.63 6.86 -4.03
CA TYR A 132 19.38 7.31 -4.64
C TYR A 132 18.59 8.23 -3.69
N MET A 133 18.35 7.77 -2.45
CA MET A 133 17.60 8.54 -1.46
C MET A 133 18.26 9.89 -1.17
N LYS A 134 19.59 9.92 -1.01
CA LYS A 134 20.34 11.14 -0.80
C LYS A 134 20.27 12.07 -2.01
N ALA A 135 20.52 11.57 -3.22
CA ALA A 135 20.52 12.35 -4.45
C ALA A 135 19.16 13.03 -4.68
N ARG A 136 18.05 12.29 -4.55
CA ARG A 136 16.69 12.85 -4.69
C ARG A 136 16.40 13.97 -3.69
N ARG A 137 16.88 13.86 -2.45
CA ARG A 137 16.73 14.93 -1.45
C ARG A 137 17.56 16.15 -1.77
N MET A 138 18.81 15.97 -2.21
CA MET A 138 19.70 17.08 -2.54
C MET A 138 19.19 17.87 -3.77
N GLU A 139 18.64 17.20 -4.78
CA GLU A 139 17.97 17.84 -5.92
C GLU A 139 16.75 18.70 -5.52
N LEU A 140 16.13 18.38 -4.37
CA LEU A 140 14.97 19.09 -3.82
C LEU A 140 15.35 20.07 -2.70
N GLY A 141 16.62 20.47 -2.60
CA GLY A 141 17.08 21.51 -1.68
C GLY A 141 17.40 21.02 -0.26
N GLY A 142 17.51 19.71 -0.03
CA GLY A 142 17.96 19.16 1.25
C GLY A 142 16.93 18.27 1.97
N TYR A 143 17.11 18.07 3.28
CA TYR A 143 16.22 17.26 4.12
C TYR A 143 15.03 18.08 4.64
N LEU A 144 13.86 17.45 4.78
CA LEU A 144 12.62 18.04 5.32
C LEU A 144 11.82 16.94 6.05
N PRO A 145 11.15 17.24 7.18
CA PRO A 145 11.27 18.46 7.97
C PRO A 145 12.69 18.61 8.56
N ALA A 146 13.11 19.84 8.84
CA ALA A 146 14.42 20.16 9.39
C ALA A 146 14.26 21.01 10.66
#